data_AF-C7RSX7-F1
#
_entry.id   AF-C7RSX7-F1
#
_cell.length_a   1.000
_cell.length_b   1.000
_cell.length_c   1.000
_cell.angle_alpha   90.00
_cell.angle_beta   90.00
_cell.angle_gamma   90.00
#
_symmetry.space_group_name_H-M   'P 1'
#
loop_
_entity.id
_entity.type
_entity.pdbx_description
1 polymer ?
#
loop_
_entity_poly.entity_id
_entity_poly.type
_entity_poly.pdbx_seq_one_letter_code
_entity_poly.pdbx_strand_id
1 'polypeptide(L)'
;MIFDPATRKIAWEYFVKDGDGMLDHCSMARELPDTGDVLVVDDLNDRVVVIDRKTRQVIWQYGEKGKKGKKGFTPGLLNYRDGVDLDIFRDWKAALRK
;
A
#
# COMPACT_ATOMS: atom_id res chain seq x y z
N MET A 1 -9.60 -6.44 -1.26
CA MET A 1 -10.61 -6.59 -2.33
C MET A 1 -11.39 -5.28 -2.42
N ILE A 2 -11.87 -4.91 -3.61
CA ILE A 2 -12.80 -3.79 -3.81
C ILE A 2 -14.11 -4.35 -4.34
N PHE A 3 -15.21 -3.92 -3.74
CA PHE A 3 -16.56 -4.35 -4.08
C PHE A 3 -17.25 -3.24 -4.86
N ASP A 4 -17.98 -3.61 -5.91
CA ASP A 4 -18.94 -2.72 -6.53
C ASP A 4 -20.18 -2.65 -5.62
N PRO A 5 -20.52 -1.47 -5.07
CA PRO A 5 -21.65 -1.33 -4.15
C PRO A 5 -23.01 -1.58 -4.83
N ALA A 6 -23.13 -1.33 -6.14
CA ALA A 6 -24.37 -1.52 -6.87
C ALA A 6 -24.68 -3.01 -7.06
N THR A 7 -23.67 -3.81 -7.42
CA THR A 7 -23.82 -5.24 -7.70
C THR A 7 -23.50 -6.14 -6.52
N ARG A 8 -22.85 -5.61 -5.48
CA ARG A 8 -22.30 -6.36 -4.33
C ARG A 8 -21.31 -7.46 -4.72
N LYS A 9 -20.69 -7.33 -5.89
CA LYS A 9 -19.69 -8.26 -6.41
C LYS A 9 -18.29 -7.68 -6.20
N ILE A 10 -17.32 -8.57 -6.21
CA ILE A 10 -15.90 -8.19 -6.23
C ILE A 10 -15.62 -7.54 -7.58
N ALA A 11 -15.31 -6.25 -7.58
CA ALA A 11 -14.87 -5.52 -8.77
C ALA A 11 -13.37 -5.72 -8.99
N TRP A 12 -12.61 -5.96 -7.92
CA TRP A 12 -11.18 -6.22 -7.98
C TRP A 12 -10.64 -6.92 -6.74
N GLU A 13 -9.62 -7.72 -6.95
CA GLU A 13 -8.89 -8.41 -5.91
C GLU A 13 -7.40 -8.41 -6.21
N TYR A 14 -6.61 -8.50 -5.14
CA TYR A 14 -5.19 -8.72 -5.20
C TYR A 14 -4.86 -9.94 -4.37
N PHE A 15 -4.18 -10.89 -5.00
CA PHE A 15 -3.65 -12.06 -4.35
C PHE A 15 -2.41 -12.52 -5.14
N VAL A 16 -1.32 -12.71 -4.42
CA VAL A 16 -0.08 -13.28 -4.94
C VAL A 16 0.34 -14.35 -3.95
N LYS A 17 0.54 -15.57 -4.43
CA LYS A 17 0.73 -16.75 -3.58
C LYS A 17 2.05 -16.73 -2.81
N ASP A 18 3.12 -16.28 -3.45
CA ASP A 18 4.47 -16.27 -2.90
C ASP A 18 5.33 -15.16 -3.54
N GLY A 19 6.51 -14.95 -2.97
CA GLY A 19 7.49 -13.97 -3.46
C GLY A 19 7.21 -12.53 -3.01
N ASP A 20 7.83 -11.58 -3.70
CA ASP A 20 7.89 -10.18 -3.25
C ASP A 20 6.52 -9.48 -3.28
N GLY A 21 5.64 -9.87 -4.20
CA GLY A 21 4.28 -9.35 -4.31
C GLY A 21 3.30 -9.88 -3.26
N MET A 22 3.61 -10.97 -2.54
CA MET A 22 2.73 -11.53 -1.52
C MET A 22 2.56 -10.54 -0.35
N LEU A 23 1.31 -10.33 0.06
CA LEU A 23 0.90 -9.55 1.22
C LEU A 23 0.72 -10.45 2.44
N ASP A 24 0.84 -9.90 3.65
CA ASP A 24 0.77 -10.62 4.91
C ASP A 24 0.09 -9.77 6.01
N HIS A 25 -1.10 -10.22 6.46
CA HIS A 25 -1.93 -9.59 7.50
C HIS A 25 -2.24 -8.10 7.27
N CYS A 26 -2.68 -7.73 6.07
CA CYS A 26 -3.05 -6.34 5.77
C CYS A 26 -4.19 -5.82 6.66
N SER A 27 -3.97 -4.65 7.28
CA SER A 27 -4.99 -3.92 8.05
C SER A 27 -5.86 -3.01 7.19
N MET A 28 -5.33 -2.42 6.11
CA MET A 28 -6.06 -1.43 5.31
C MET A 28 -5.65 -1.39 3.83
N ALA A 29 -6.63 -1.07 2.97
CA ALA A 29 -6.42 -0.75 1.56
C ALA A 29 -7.29 0.45 1.13
N ARG A 30 -6.78 1.29 0.23
CA ARG A 30 -7.49 2.46 -0.31
C ARG A 30 -7.12 2.69 -1.79
N GLU A 31 -8.11 2.98 -2.63
CA GLU A 31 -7.86 3.47 -3.98
C GLU A 31 -7.37 4.92 -3.94
N LEU A 32 -6.28 5.20 -4.65
CA LEU A 32 -5.69 6.52 -4.78
C LEU A 32 -6.52 7.36 -5.77
N PRO A 33 -6.73 8.66 -5.46
CA PRO A 33 -7.32 9.59 -6.41
C PRO A 33 -6.53 9.65 -7.72
N ASP A 34 -7.23 9.99 -8.81
CA ASP A 34 -6.71 10.16 -10.18
C ASP A 34 -6.22 8.89 -10.89
N THR A 35 -5.45 8.03 -10.23
CA THR A 35 -4.90 6.81 -10.86
C THR A 35 -5.77 5.58 -10.65
N GLY A 36 -6.46 5.49 -9.52
CA GLY A 36 -7.19 4.29 -9.10
C GLY A 36 -6.30 3.15 -8.60
N ASP A 37 -4.99 3.39 -8.46
CA ASP A 37 -4.05 2.43 -7.87
C ASP A 37 -4.36 2.20 -6.40
N VAL A 38 -3.94 1.06 -5.86
CA VAL A 38 -4.35 0.63 -4.53
C VAL A 38 -3.19 0.76 -3.55
N LEU A 39 -3.32 1.70 -2.60
CA LEU A 39 -2.45 1.79 -1.44
C LEU A 39 -2.85 0.71 -0.44
N VAL A 40 -1.88 -0.05 0.07
CA VAL A 40 -2.10 -1.13 1.04
C VAL A 40 -1.09 -1.03 2.19
N VAL A 41 -1.57 -1.25 3.41
CA VAL A 41 -0.74 -1.48 4.60
C VAL A 41 -0.52 -2.99 4.70
N ASP A 42 0.74 -3.42 4.61
CA ASP A 42 1.16 -4.82 4.59
C ASP A 42 1.93 -5.13 5.87
N ASP A 43 1.16 -5.31 6.95
CA ASP A 43 1.60 -5.18 8.34
C ASP A 43 2.77 -6.10 8.70
N LEU A 44 2.69 -7.39 8.35
CA LEU A 44 3.72 -8.36 8.69
C LEU A 44 4.89 -8.42 7.71
N ASN A 45 4.78 -7.75 6.57
CA ASN A 45 5.93 -7.45 5.71
C ASN A 45 6.56 -6.07 6.03
N ASP A 46 6.06 -5.37 7.05
CA ASP A 46 6.55 -4.06 7.52
C ASP A 46 6.72 -3.02 6.40
N ARG A 47 5.71 -2.94 5.55
CA ARG A 47 5.71 -2.01 4.42
C ARG A 47 4.34 -1.42 4.12
N VAL A 48 4.36 -0.27 3.47
CA VAL A 48 3.22 0.28 2.74
C VAL A 48 3.54 0.19 1.26
N VAL A 49 2.60 -0.30 0.46
CA VAL A 49 2.79 -0.47 -0.99
C VAL A 49 1.71 0.25 -1.77
N VAL A 50 2.05 0.69 -2.98
CA VAL A 50 1.07 1.06 -4.01
C VAL A 50 1.10 -0.02 -5.08
N ILE A 51 -0.08 -0.57 -5.37
CA ILE A 51 -0.29 -1.62 -6.36
C ILE A 51 -0.98 -0.99 -7.57
N ASP A 52 -0.38 -1.13 -8.74
CA ASP A 52 -0.99 -0.70 -9.99
C ASP A 52 -2.30 -1.45 -10.23
N ARG A 53 -3.37 -0.70 -10.47
CA ARG A 53 -4.73 -1.25 -10.55
C ARG A 53 -4.90 -2.28 -11.67
N LYS A 54 -4.21 -2.08 -12.79
CA LYS A 54 -4.41 -2.84 -14.03
C LYS A 54 -3.53 -4.08 -14.07
N THR A 55 -2.25 -3.90 -13.80
CA THR A 55 -1.20 -4.92 -13.89
C THR A 55 -1.04 -5.73 -12.61
N ARG A 56 -1.57 -5.22 -11.47
CA ARG A 56 -1.39 -5.81 -10.14
C ARG A 56 0.07 -5.94 -9.73
N GLN A 57 0.92 -5.03 -10.21
CA GLN A 57 2.32 -4.96 -9.78
C GLN A 57 2.46 -3.98 -8.63
N VAL A 58 3.33 -4.29 -7.67
CA VAL A 58 3.78 -3.29 -6.68
C VAL A 58 4.66 -2.29 -7.41
N ILE A 59 4.20 -1.04 -7.52
CA ILE A 59 4.89 0.02 -8.26
C ILE A 59 5.58 1.04 -7.35
N TRP A 60 5.26 1.02 -6.05
CA TRP A 60 5.94 1.81 -5.04
C TRP A 60 5.88 1.13 -3.68
N GLN A 61 6.87 1.40 -2.83
CA GLN A 61 6.95 0.88 -1.47
C GLN A 61 7.63 1.88 -0.53
N TYR A 62 7.18 1.89 0.73
CA TYR A 62 7.93 2.39 1.88
C TYR A 62 8.04 1.30 2.95
N GLY A 63 9.19 1.21 3.63
CA GLY A 63 9.55 0.04 4.43
C GLY A 63 10.36 -0.97 3.62
N GLU A 64 10.98 -1.92 4.31
CA GLU A 64 11.80 -2.96 3.69
C GLU A 64 11.27 -4.35 4.06
N LYS A 65 10.68 -5.04 3.08
CA LYS A 65 10.33 -6.46 3.20
C LYS A 65 11.61 -7.29 3.33
N GLY A 66 11.76 -8.06 4.41
CA GLY A 66 12.95 -8.88 4.61
C GLY A 66 12.77 -10.02 5.61
N LYS A 67 13.39 -11.16 5.31
CA LYS A 67 13.26 -12.44 6.06
C LYS A 67 13.63 -12.36 7.56
N LYS A 68 14.27 -11.28 8.01
CA LYS A 68 14.70 -11.08 9.41
C LYS A 68 14.81 -9.59 9.78
N GLY A 69 13.69 -8.88 9.84
CA GLY A 69 13.53 -7.80 10.82
C GLY A 69 14.24 -6.47 10.54
N LYS A 70 14.12 -5.91 9.33
CA LYS A 70 14.31 -4.45 9.19
C LYS A 70 13.04 -3.72 9.63
N LYS A 71 12.67 -3.95 10.89
CA LYS A 71 11.64 -3.18 11.57
C LYS A 71 12.31 -2.03 12.30
N GLY A 72 11.64 -0.90 12.40
CA GLY A 72 12.19 0.19 13.17
C GLY A 72 11.34 1.45 13.13
N PHE A 73 11.85 2.44 13.86
CA PHE A 73 11.27 3.78 13.95
C PHE A 73 12.16 4.83 13.28
N THR A 74 13.23 4.39 12.61
CA THR A 74 14.10 5.26 11.80
C THR A 74 13.51 5.45 10.40
N PRO A 75 13.78 6.59 9.73
CA PRO A 75 13.33 6.81 8.37
C PRO A 75 13.66 5.64 7.44
N GLY A 76 12.68 5.20 6.66
CA GLY A 76 12.78 4.07 5.73
C GLY A 76 12.35 2.73 6.34
N LEU A 77 12.20 2.63 7.66
CA LEU A 77 11.72 1.43 8.35
C LEU A 77 10.31 1.64 8.91
N LEU A 78 9.57 0.53 9.01
CA LEU A 78 8.29 0.47 9.69
C LEU A 78 8.32 -0.67 10.72
N ASN A 79 7.46 -0.59 11.72
CA ASN A 79 7.31 -1.65 12.71
C ASN A 79 5.83 -1.78 13.03
N TYR A 80 5.17 -2.82 12.51
CA TYR A 80 3.77 -3.17 12.77
C TYR A 80 2.79 -1.99 12.69
N ARG A 81 2.28 -1.73 11.48
CA ARG A 81 1.41 -0.59 11.19
C ARG A 81 -0.02 -1.06 11.04
N ASP A 82 -0.95 -0.36 11.67
CA ASP A 82 -2.39 -0.65 11.60
C ASP A 82 -3.13 0.29 10.61
N GLY A 83 -2.48 1.37 10.18
CA GLY A 83 -3.12 2.36 9.32
C GLY A 83 -2.19 3.42 8.72
N VAL A 84 -2.77 4.18 7.80
CA VAL A 84 -2.16 5.33 7.10
C VAL A 84 -3.17 6.46 6.98
N ASP A 85 -2.69 7.68 6.91
CA ASP A 85 -3.49 8.84 6.53
C ASP A 85 -2.90 9.49 5.28
N LEU A 86 -3.75 10.04 4.43
CA LEU A 86 -3.36 10.66 3.17
C LEU A 86 -3.76 12.14 3.19
N ASP A 87 -2.77 13.01 3.25
CA ASP A 87 -2.97 14.45 3.04
C ASP A 87 -3.06 14.74 1.54
N ILE A 88 -4.30 14.72 1.04
CA ILE A 88 -4.64 15.05 -0.35
C ILE A 88 -4.90 16.54 -0.59
N PHE A 89 -4.82 17.38 0.46
CA PHE A 89 -5.11 18.82 0.37
C PHE A 89 -3.84 19.65 0.20
N ARG A 90 -2.68 19.07 0.52
CA ARG A 90 -1.39 19.74 0.43
C ARG A 90 -0.73 19.54 -0.93
N ASP A 91 -0.36 20.64 -1.59
CA ASP A 91 0.50 20.61 -2.77
C ASP A 91 1.96 20.36 -2.37
N TRP A 92 2.34 19.09 -2.35
CA TRP A 92 3.71 18.67 -2.08
C TRP A 92 4.69 19.04 -3.19
N LYS A 93 4.24 19.24 -4.45
CA LYS A 93 5.14 19.66 -5.53
C LYS A 93 5.61 21.09 -5.30
N ALA A 94 4.72 21.99 -4.89
CA ALA A 94 5.11 23.34 -4.50
C ALA A 94 6.09 23.33 -3.30
N ALA A 95 5.87 22.45 -2.32
CA ALA A 95 6.73 22.33 -1.14
C ALA A 95 8.18 21.88 -1.47
N LEU A 96 8.39 21.18 -2.58
CA LEU A 96 9.70 20.71 -3.04
C LEU A 96 10.50 21.75 -3.83
N ARG A 97 9.89 22.87 -4.25
CA ARG A 97 10.54 23.92 -5.09
C ARG A 97 11.42 24.90 -4.29
N LYS A 98 12.01 24.48 -3.18
CA LYS A 98 12.95 25.32 -2.41
C LYS A 98 14.31 25.42 -3.09
#